data_AF-A0A7T8KA23-F1
#
_entry.id   AF-A0A7T8KA23-F1
#
_cell.length_a   1.000
_cell.length_b   1.000
_cell.length_c   1.000
_cell.angle_alpha   90.00
_cell.angle_beta   90.00
_cell.angle_gamma   90.00
#
_symmetry.space_group_name_H-M   'P 1'
#
loop_
_entity.id
_entity.type
_entity.pdbx_description
1 polymer ?
#
loop_
_entity_poly.entity_id
_entity_poly.type
_entity_poly.pdbx_seq_one_letter_code
_entity_poly.pdbx_strand_id
1 'polypeptide(L)'
;MGGHEDFLRFLSWNNADINALEGRSGRSSLHFAVGARNISVIHTLIQPRPTGCGINPGLLDWYGRSAYQLALANAVPDIAQLLAARMGISAGQGELEDDSSVSSEDNPSDEILSRPIVNSA
;
A
#
# COMPACT_ATOMS: atom_id res chain seq x y z
N MET A 1 7.74 -25.39 9.99
CA MET A 1 6.36 -24.86 10.03
C MET A 1 6.16 -24.05 8.75
N GLY A 2 5.54 -24.62 7.73
CA GLY A 2 5.37 -24.02 6.40
C GLY A 2 3.92 -24.11 5.94
N GLY A 3 2.98 -23.60 6.74
CA GLY A 3 1.54 -23.82 6.55
C GLY A 3 0.78 -22.67 5.89
N HIS A 4 1.40 -21.52 5.64
CA HIS A 4 0.65 -20.33 5.18
C HIS A 4 0.19 -20.44 3.71
N GLU A 5 0.86 -21.24 2.89
CA GLU A 5 0.52 -21.43 1.47
C GLU A 5 -0.83 -22.13 1.27
N ASP A 6 -1.14 -23.14 2.09
CA ASP A 6 -2.41 -23.86 2.01
C ASP A 6 -3.57 -22.96 2.44
N PHE A 7 -3.38 -22.13 3.47
CA PHE A 7 -4.35 -21.12 3.89
C PHE A 7 -4.57 -20.06 2.80
N LEU A 8 -3.51 -19.58 2.14
CA LEU A 8 -3.64 -18.64 1.03
C LEU A 8 -4.40 -19.23 -0.15
N ARG A 9 -4.12 -20.49 -0.51
CA ARG A 9 -4.88 -21.21 -1.54
C ARG A 9 -6.35 -21.37 -1.16
N PHE A 10 -6.63 -21.72 0.10
CA PHE A 10 -8.00 -21.80 0.62
C PHE A 10 -8.73 -20.45 0.54
N LEU A 11 -8.09 -19.35 0.96
CA LEU A 11 -8.66 -18.00 0.88
C LEU A 11 -8.91 -17.56 -0.58
N SER A 12 -7.97 -17.85 -1.47
CA SER A 12 -8.11 -17.59 -2.91
C SER A 12 -9.33 -18.32 -3.52
N TRP A 13 -9.57 -19.57 -3.10
CA TRP A 13 -10.78 -20.30 -3.50
C TRP A 13 -12.07 -19.73 -2.91
N ASN A 14 -12.02 -19.10 -1.74
CA ASN A 14 -13.15 -18.43 -1.12
C ASN A 14 -13.35 -16.99 -1.64
N ASN A 15 -12.76 -16.62 -2.79
CA ASN A 15 -12.89 -15.29 -3.36
C ASN A 15 -12.44 -14.16 -2.42
N ALA A 16 -11.50 -14.44 -1.51
CA ALA A 16 -10.97 -13.42 -0.61
C ALA A 16 -10.31 -12.27 -1.40
N ASP A 17 -10.51 -11.04 -0.95
CA ASP A 17 -9.91 -9.86 -1.55
C ASP A 17 -8.42 -9.77 -1.20
N ILE A 18 -7.57 -10.37 -2.03
CA ILE A 18 -6.11 -10.42 -1.82
C ILE A 18 -5.47 -9.03 -1.91
N ASN A 19 -6.10 -8.11 -2.64
CA ASN A 19 -5.64 -6.73 -2.84
C ASN A 19 -6.01 -5.81 -1.67
N ALA A 20 -6.60 -6.33 -0.58
CA ALA A 20 -6.91 -5.54 0.60
C ALA A 20 -5.64 -4.92 1.21
N LEU A 21 -5.78 -3.66 1.66
CA LEU A 21 -4.73 -2.89 2.31
C LEU A 21 -4.99 -2.80 3.81
N GLU A 22 -3.93 -2.85 4.60
CA GLU A 22 -4.05 -2.64 6.05
C GLU A 22 -4.38 -1.16 6.37
N GLY A 23 -5.41 -0.93 7.17
CA GLY A 23 -5.86 0.42 7.53
C GLY A 23 -4.95 1.24 8.45
N ARG A 24 -3.77 0.73 8.86
CA ARG A 24 -2.79 1.49 9.67
C ARG A 24 -1.58 2.00 8.89
N SER A 25 -1.25 1.37 7.78
CA SER A 25 -0.03 1.67 7.03
C SER A 25 -0.23 1.61 5.51
N GLY A 26 -1.43 1.25 5.05
CA GLY A 26 -1.72 0.99 3.64
C GLY A 26 -1.01 -0.24 3.09
N ARG A 27 -0.45 -1.11 3.94
CA ARG A 27 0.34 -2.25 3.46
C ARG A 27 -0.55 -3.36 2.93
N SER A 28 -0.25 -3.81 1.72
CA SER A 28 -0.83 -5.03 1.15
C SER A 28 -0.19 -6.30 1.74
N SER A 29 -0.85 -7.44 1.52
CA SER A 29 -0.33 -8.77 1.89
C SER A 29 1.10 -9.02 1.38
N LEU A 30 1.45 -8.49 0.20
CA LEU A 30 2.79 -8.63 -0.37
C LEU A 30 3.84 -7.83 0.41
N HIS A 31 3.53 -6.64 0.91
CA HIS A 31 4.45 -5.86 1.76
C HIS A 31 4.81 -6.61 3.04
N PHE A 32 3.83 -7.26 3.68
CA PHE A 32 4.08 -8.09 4.86
C PHE A 32 4.95 -9.30 4.54
N ALA A 33 4.71 -9.95 3.40
CA ALA A 33 5.50 -11.10 2.98
C ALA A 33 6.97 -10.74 2.73
N VAL A 34 7.24 -9.56 2.16
CA VAL A 34 8.59 -9.00 1.99
C VAL A 34 9.24 -8.70 3.34
N GLY A 35 8.52 -8.03 4.26
CA GLY A 35 9.03 -7.74 5.60
C GLY A 35 9.34 -8.99 6.41
N ALA A 36 8.53 -10.05 6.26
CA ALA A 36 8.77 -11.36 6.85
C ALA A 36 9.85 -12.18 6.14
N ARG A 37 10.37 -11.70 4.99
CA ARG A 37 11.34 -12.38 4.12
C ARG A 37 10.91 -13.80 3.70
N ASN A 38 9.59 -14.01 3.55
CA ASN A 38 9.03 -15.33 3.28
C ASN A 38 8.78 -15.53 1.79
N ILE A 39 9.78 -16.08 1.10
CA ILE A 39 9.79 -16.30 -0.36
C ILE A 39 8.64 -17.22 -0.81
N SER A 40 8.32 -18.24 -0.02
CA SER A 40 7.20 -19.16 -0.24
C SER A 40 5.85 -18.45 -0.36
N VAL A 41 5.57 -17.55 0.59
CA VAL A 41 4.35 -16.73 0.61
C VAL A 41 4.35 -15.72 -0.54
N ILE A 42 5.50 -15.11 -0.84
CA ILE A 42 5.64 -14.19 -1.97
C ILE A 42 5.30 -14.90 -3.30
N HIS A 43 5.83 -16.09 -3.51
CA HIS A 43 5.53 -16.89 -4.72
C HIS A 43 4.04 -17.19 -4.85
N THR A 44 3.40 -17.67 -3.78
CA THR A 44 1.96 -18.02 -3.81
C THR A 44 1.06 -16.80 -3.98
N LEU A 45 1.44 -15.64 -3.44
CA LEU A 45 0.72 -14.38 -3.64
C LEU A 45 0.80 -13.87 -5.08
N ILE A 46 2.00 -13.88 -5.67
CA ILE A 46 2.25 -13.38 -7.04
C ILE A 46 1.71 -14.34 -8.11
N GLN A 47 1.68 -15.65 -7.83
CA GLN A 47 1.20 -16.63 -8.80
C GLN A 47 -0.29 -16.38 -9.11
N PRO A 48 -0.69 -16.32 -10.39
CA PRO A 48 -2.09 -16.13 -10.77
C PRO A 48 -2.96 -17.33 -10.33
N ARG A 49 -4.27 -17.10 -10.20
CA ARG A 49 -5.24 -18.20 -10.00
C ARG A 49 -5.18 -19.18 -11.19
N PRO A 50 -5.38 -20.50 -10.95
CA PRO A 50 -5.86 -21.15 -9.72
C PRO A 50 -4.78 -21.62 -8.74
N THR A 51 -3.50 -21.50 -9.09
CA THR A 51 -2.40 -22.01 -8.26
C THR A 51 -1.94 -21.03 -7.17
N GLY A 52 -2.27 -19.75 -7.31
CA GLY A 52 -2.02 -18.73 -6.29
C GLY A 52 -3.15 -17.74 -6.09
N CYS A 53 -2.81 -16.55 -5.64
CA CYS A 53 -3.75 -15.50 -5.24
C CYS A 53 -3.89 -14.38 -6.30
N GLY A 54 -2.89 -14.21 -7.18
CA GLY A 54 -2.90 -13.18 -8.22
C GLY A 54 -2.98 -11.76 -7.67
N ILE A 55 -2.17 -11.44 -6.66
CA ILE A 55 -2.13 -10.08 -6.10
C ILE A 55 -1.62 -9.08 -7.13
N ASN A 56 -2.17 -7.86 -7.12
CA ASN A 56 -1.60 -6.76 -7.88
C ASN A 56 -0.30 -6.28 -7.20
N PRO A 57 0.87 -6.42 -7.83
CA PRO A 57 2.13 -6.06 -7.21
C PRO A 57 2.41 -4.55 -7.27
N GLY A 58 1.63 -3.78 -8.04
CA GLY A 58 1.69 -2.32 -8.11
C GLY A 58 0.97 -1.59 -6.97
N LEU A 59 0.48 -2.32 -5.94
CA LEU A 59 -0.10 -1.70 -4.75
C LEU A 59 0.99 -0.93 -3.98
N LEU A 60 0.67 0.30 -3.61
CA LEU A 60 1.54 1.18 -2.83
C LEU A 60 1.07 1.24 -1.37
N ASP A 61 2.02 1.35 -0.45
CA ASP A 61 1.74 1.71 0.94
C ASP A 61 1.44 3.21 1.08
N TRP A 62 1.05 3.66 2.27
CA TRP A 62 0.80 5.10 2.52
C TRP A 62 2.03 5.99 2.37
N TYR A 63 3.22 5.40 2.31
CA TYR A 63 4.47 6.11 2.05
C TYR A 63 4.78 6.17 0.55
N GLY A 64 3.86 5.73 -0.32
CA GLY A 64 4.03 5.70 -1.77
C GLY A 64 5.02 4.63 -2.25
N ARG A 65 5.29 3.62 -1.43
CA ARG A 65 6.27 2.57 -1.76
C ARG A 65 5.56 1.29 -2.19
N SER A 66 6.07 0.69 -3.25
CA SER A 66 5.71 -0.67 -3.66
C SER A 66 6.45 -1.72 -2.83
N ALA A 67 5.96 -2.96 -2.88
CA ALA A 67 6.62 -4.09 -2.24
C ALA A 67 8.07 -4.29 -2.73
N TYR A 68 8.36 -3.92 -3.98
CA TYR A 68 9.71 -3.94 -4.54
C TYR A 68 10.62 -2.89 -3.90
N GLN A 69 10.17 -1.63 -3.79
CA GLN A 69 10.93 -0.57 -3.10
C GLN A 69 11.16 -0.91 -1.62
N LEU A 70 10.18 -1.55 -0.97
CA LEU A 70 10.34 -2.06 0.40
C LEU A 70 11.44 -3.15 0.48
N ALA A 71 11.53 -4.04 -0.50
CA ALA A 71 12.57 -5.07 -0.55
C ALA A 71 13.98 -4.47 -0.73
N LEU A 72 14.10 -3.42 -1.54
CA LEU A 72 15.34 -2.66 -1.70
C LEU A 72 15.74 -1.96 -0.39
N ALA A 73 14.79 -1.30 0.27
CA ALA A 73 15.03 -0.60 1.54
C ALA A 73 15.49 -1.56 2.66
N ASN A 74 15.00 -2.79 2.66
CA ASN A 74 15.40 -3.84 3.61
C ASN A 74 16.70 -4.57 3.21
N ALA A 75 17.36 -4.16 2.12
CA ALA A 75 18.57 -4.79 1.58
C ALA A 75 18.39 -6.30 1.30
N VAL A 76 17.23 -6.70 0.75
CA VAL A 76 16.93 -8.09 0.39
C VAL A 76 16.86 -8.25 -1.14
N PRO A 77 18.02 -8.38 -1.82
CA PRO A 77 18.08 -8.37 -3.28
C PRO A 77 17.37 -9.57 -3.91
N ASP A 78 17.34 -10.72 -3.25
CA ASP A 78 16.70 -11.94 -3.78
C ASP A 78 15.20 -11.72 -4.01
N ILE A 79 14.52 -11.11 -3.02
CA ILE A 79 13.09 -10.82 -3.09
C ILE A 79 12.83 -9.70 -4.09
N ALA A 80 13.69 -8.68 -4.12
CA ALA A 80 13.59 -7.60 -5.09
C ALA A 80 13.68 -8.12 -6.53
N GLN A 81 14.61 -9.03 -6.82
CA GLN A 81 14.76 -9.65 -8.14
C GLN A 81 13.53 -10.48 -8.52
N LEU A 82 13.00 -11.29 -7.59
CA LEU A 82 11.77 -12.06 -7.83
C LEU A 82 10.58 -11.15 -8.16
N LEU A 83 10.43 -10.04 -7.44
CA LEU A 83 9.38 -9.06 -7.70
C LEU A 83 9.58 -8.35 -9.05
N ALA A 84 10.80 -7.91 -9.35
CA ALA A 84 11.13 -7.26 -10.62
C ALA A 84 10.85 -8.16 -11.83
N ALA A 85 11.26 -9.44 -11.76
CA ALA A 85 11.04 -10.42 -12.81
C ALA A 85 9.55 -10.65 -13.11
N ARG A 86 8.68 -10.50 -12.11
CA ARG A 86 7.23 -10.76 -12.24
C ARG A 86 6.43 -9.51 -12.53
N MET A 87 6.87 -8.35 -12.07
CA MET A 87 6.25 -7.06 -12.38
C MET A 87 6.62 -6.55 -13.77
N GLY A 88 7.67 -7.08 -14.40
CA GLY A 88 8.20 -6.50 -15.66
C GLY A 88 8.76 -5.09 -15.48
N ILE A 89 8.98 -4.67 -14.23
CA ILE A 89 9.55 -3.36 -13.90
C ILE A 89 11.04 -3.42 -14.22
N SER A 90 11.41 -2.81 -15.34
CA SER A 90 12.78 -2.32 -15.53
C SER A 90 13.02 -1.27 -14.44
N ALA A 91 14.14 -1.36 -13.73
CA ALA A 91 14.47 -0.68 -12.47
C ALA A 91 14.59 0.87 -12.54
N GLY A 92 13.66 1.56 -13.21
CA GLY A 92 13.79 2.97 -13.57
C GLY A 92 12.56 3.86 -13.36
N GLN A 93 11.47 3.38 -12.75
CA GLN A 93 10.31 4.25 -12.46
C GLN A 93 10.07 4.39 -10.96
N GLY A 94 10.92 5.21 -10.34
CA GLY A 94 10.62 5.86 -9.07
C GLY A 94 10.17 7.28 -9.37
N GLU A 95 8.94 7.45 -9.85
CA GLU A 95 8.34 8.79 -9.90
C GLU A 95 7.73 9.04 -8.51
N LEU A 96 8.51 9.75 -7.71
CA LEU A 96 8.07 10.39 -6.49
C LEU A 96 7.08 11.49 -6.89
N GLU A 97 5.79 11.18 -6.91
CA GLU A 97 4.78 12.23 -6.83
C GLU A 97 4.68 12.67 -5.37
N ASP A 98 5.66 13.49 -4.98
CA ASP A 98 5.55 14.43 -3.88
C ASP A 98 4.61 15.55 -4.32
N ASP A 99 3.33 15.41 -4.02
CA ASP A 99 2.41 16.55 -3.99
C ASP A 99 1.31 16.32 -2.95
N SER A 100 1.49 16.86 -1.75
CA SER A 100 0.68 18.03 -1.37
C SER A 100 0.90 18.34 0.12
N SER A 101 1.50 19.52 0.32
CA SER A 101 1.48 20.28 1.54
C SER A 101 0.05 20.42 2.08
N VAL A 102 -0.27 19.78 3.21
CA VAL A 102 -1.40 20.21 4.04
C VAL A 102 -1.00 21.54 4.68
N SER A 103 -1.36 22.63 4.01
CA SER A 103 -1.35 23.95 4.62
C SER A 103 -2.39 23.93 5.73
N SER A 104 -1.94 24.06 6.96
CA SER A 104 -2.80 24.33 8.11
C SER A 104 -3.42 25.71 7.90
N GLU A 105 -4.57 25.80 7.23
CA GLU A 105 -5.36 27.01 7.25
C GLU A 105 -6.02 27.11 8.62
N ASP A 106 -5.32 27.81 9.52
CA ASP A 106 -5.86 28.38 10.74
C ASP A 106 -7.16 29.12 10.43
N ASN A 107 -8.25 28.69 11.06
CA ASN A 107 -9.56 29.33 10.98
C ASN A 107 -9.78 30.24 12.20
N PRO A 108 -9.52 31.56 12.16
CA PRO A 108 -10.06 32.50 13.12
C PRO A 108 -11.43 32.98 12.63
N SER A 109 -12.48 32.19 12.86
CA SER A 109 -13.86 32.66 12.72
C SER A 109 -14.25 33.51 13.94
N ASP A 110 -13.68 34.71 14.06
CA ASP A 110 -14.18 35.77 14.94
C ASP A 110 -15.01 36.75 14.10
N GLU A 111 -16.26 36.40 13.80
CA GLU A 111 -17.22 37.36 13.24
C GLU A 111 -18.65 37.08 13.72
N ILE A 112 -18.89 37.21 15.03
CA ILE A 112 -20.26 37.32 15.56
C ILE A 112 -20.33 38.47 16.57
N LEU A 113 -21.18 39.45 16.22
CA LEU A 113 -21.70 40.59 17.00
C LEU A 113 -20.85 41.86 17.03
N SER A 114 -21.12 42.78 16.10
CA SER A 114 -21.66 44.12 16.41
C SER A 114 -21.87 44.97 15.14
N ARG A 115 -22.94 44.71 14.38
CA ARG A 115 -23.48 45.73 13.45
C ARG A 115 -24.39 46.65 14.27
N PRO A 116 -24.16 47.98 14.33
CA PRO A 116 -25.16 48.88 14.87
C PRO A 116 -26.25 49.04 13.81
N ILE A 117 -27.47 48.55 14.10
CA ILE A 117 -28.64 48.94 13.33
C ILE A 117 -29.23 50.15 14.07
N VAL A 118 -29.06 51.29 13.42
CA VAL A 118 -29.68 52.58 13.70
C VAL A 118 -31.18 52.44 13.99
N ASN A 119 -31.66 53.08 15.04
CA ASN A 119 -33.06 53.51 15.18
C ASN A 119 -33.08 54.94 15.72
N SER A 120 -33.14 55.90 14.78
CA SER A 120 -33.54 57.28 15.04
C SER A 120 -34.81 57.54 14.24
N ALA A 121 -35.96 57.53 14.93
CA ALA A 121 -37.18 58.30 14.67
C ALA A 121 -38.24 57.92 15.70
#